data_AF-A0A8E7CZB6-F1
#
_entry.id   AF-A0A8E7CZB6-F1
#
_cell.length_a   1.000
_cell.length_b   1.000
_cell.length_c   1.000
_cell.angle_alpha   90.00
_cell.angle_beta   90.00
_cell.angle_gamma   90.00
#
_symmetry.space_group_name_H-M   'P 1'
#
loop_
_entity.id
_entity.type
_entity.pdbx_description
1 polymer ?
#
loop_
_entity_poly.entity_id
_entity_poly.type
_entity_poly.pdbx_seq_one_letter_code
_entity_poly.pdbx_strand_id
1 'polypeptide(L)'
;MTTPCLYSIIRYAPYAETEEFANVGVVLCAPKLGQFHFQLTQGNNARVKNFFQDEIIFPHAKDAIARELKFAQEQSYKFTTPEKLANFFNYLIGKKESIIHFSPARVVMSDCPQEITATLFNKFVNHSEVTKESREAILTRELKHRFSHYSDLKNAFKKETLGGELTRFSLPFVARQEGEILCAIKPLAFTQDKPEKMMEHCDSWTAKILRAASEKILSISNVLFTIDAPYQPSALEVKAMREIRNTFDEKGIHHIEHRDEASIVKFARQAI
;
A
#
# COMPACT_ATOMS: atom_id res chain seq x y z
N MET A 1 8.90 21.16 -12.05
CA MET A 1 9.47 20.69 -13.33
C MET A 1 9.90 19.25 -13.15
N THR A 2 9.49 18.36 -14.05
CA THR A 2 9.87 16.93 -14.03
C THR A 2 11.30 16.74 -14.55
N THR A 3 12.10 15.96 -13.84
CA THR A 3 13.49 15.62 -14.22
C THR A 3 13.67 14.11 -14.35
N PRO A 4 14.57 13.63 -15.23
CA PRO A 4 14.99 12.25 -15.21
C PRO A 4 15.78 11.93 -13.94
N CYS A 5 15.39 10.86 -13.27
CA CYS A 5 16.07 10.24 -12.14
C CYS A 5 16.50 8.82 -12.53
N LEU A 6 17.69 8.42 -12.08
CA LEU A 6 18.20 7.06 -12.18
C LEU A 6 17.84 6.30 -10.90
N TYR A 7 17.38 5.07 -11.01
CA TYR A 7 17.13 4.23 -9.84
C TYR A 7 17.59 2.80 -10.05
N SER A 8 17.84 2.11 -8.94
CA SER A 8 18.16 0.69 -8.90
C SER A 8 17.54 0.03 -7.67
N ILE A 9 17.18 -1.25 -7.83
CA ILE A 9 16.65 -2.10 -6.77
C ILE A 9 17.81 -2.80 -6.07
N ILE A 10 17.81 -2.74 -4.75
CA ILE A 10 18.79 -3.39 -3.88
C ILE A 10 18.27 -4.79 -3.56
N ARG A 11 19.10 -5.80 -3.79
CA ARG A 11 18.77 -7.22 -3.67
C ARG A 11 19.69 -7.91 -2.67
N TYR A 12 19.10 -8.72 -1.80
CA TYR A 12 19.82 -9.65 -0.95
C TYR A 12 19.82 -11.03 -1.61
N ALA A 13 21.01 -11.58 -1.84
CA ALA A 13 21.23 -12.90 -2.43
C ALA A 13 22.36 -13.59 -1.66
N PRO A 14 22.06 -14.26 -0.54
CA PRO A 14 23.07 -14.89 0.31
C PRO A 14 23.70 -16.15 -0.30
N TYR A 15 22.97 -16.81 -1.21
CA TYR A 15 23.40 -18.04 -1.88
C TYR A 15 23.61 -17.74 -3.36
N ALA A 16 24.86 -17.67 -3.79
CA ALA A 16 25.19 -17.33 -5.18
C ALA A 16 24.79 -18.44 -6.15
N GLU A 17 24.73 -19.68 -5.67
CA GLU A 17 24.48 -20.88 -6.45
C GLU A 17 23.01 -21.06 -6.83
N THR A 18 22.07 -20.49 -6.07
CA THR A 18 20.63 -20.70 -6.30
C THR A 18 20.02 -19.66 -7.23
N GLU A 19 20.75 -18.60 -7.57
CA GLU A 19 20.25 -17.41 -8.28
C GLU A 19 19.03 -16.74 -7.60
N GLU A 20 18.74 -17.11 -6.35
CA GLU A 20 17.61 -16.57 -5.60
C GLU A 20 17.97 -15.24 -4.94
N PHE A 21 17.01 -14.31 -4.91
CA PHE A 21 17.18 -13.02 -4.27
C PHE A 21 15.88 -12.46 -3.72
N ALA A 22 15.99 -11.65 -2.67
CA ALA A 22 14.92 -10.78 -2.19
C ALA A 22 15.24 -9.32 -2.48
N ASN A 23 14.25 -8.56 -2.96
CA ASN A 23 14.38 -7.10 -2.99
C ASN A 23 14.30 -6.58 -1.55
N VAL A 24 15.28 -5.78 -1.15
CA VAL A 24 15.43 -5.27 0.22
C VAL A 24 15.56 -3.75 0.28
N GLY A 25 15.65 -3.08 -0.87
CA GLY A 25 15.71 -1.62 -0.93
C GLY A 25 15.62 -1.05 -2.33
N VAL A 26 15.60 0.28 -2.38
CA VAL A 26 15.73 1.07 -3.61
C VAL A 26 16.71 2.20 -3.35
N VAL A 27 17.54 2.48 -4.36
CA VAL A 27 18.41 3.65 -4.41
C VAL A 27 18.04 4.48 -5.64
N LEU A 28 18.05 5.80 -5.49
CA LEU A 28 17.68 6.75 -6.52
C LEU A 28 18.66 7.93 -6.54
N CYS A 29 19.00 8.37 -7.73
CA CYS A 29 19.82 9.53 -7.99
C CYS A 29 19.06 10.46 -8.95
N ALA A 30 18.98 11.75 -8.63
CA ALA A 30 18.45 12.79 -9.51
C ALA A 30 19.60 13.72 -9.92
N PRO A 31 20.32 13.41 -11.02
CA PRO A 31 21.58 14.08 -11.36
C PRO A 31 21.45 15.59 -11.55
N LYS A 32 20.35 16.04 -12.19
CA LYS A 32 20.10 17.47 -12.43
C LYS A 32 19.81 18.26 -11.16
N LEU A 33 19.32 17.60 -10.11
CA LEU A 33 18.99 18.21 -8.83
C LEU A 33 20.11 18.03 -7.80
N GLY A 34 21.16 17.27 -8.12
CA GLY A 34 22.21 16.93 -7.16
C GLY A 34 21.72 16.08 -5.99
N GLN A 35 20.58 15.40 -6.13
CA GLN A 35 19.96 14.65 -5.03
C GLN A 35 20.22 13.16 -5.14
N PHE A 36 20.37 12.53 -3.98
CA PHE A 36 20.54 11.09 -3.83
C PHE A 36 19.65 10.62 -2.68
N HIS A 37 18.85 9.59 -2.93
CA HIS A 37 17.87 9.06 -1.98
C HIS A 37 17.96 7.54 -1.95
N PHE A 38 17.70 6.95 -0.80
CA PHE A 38 17.58 5.50 -0.71
C PHE A 38 16.59 5.12 0.39
N GLN A 39 16.05 3.92 0.28
CA GLN A 39 15.18 3.33 1.29
C GLN A 39 15.46 1.84 1.37
N LEU A 40 15.64 1.35 2.59
CA LEU A 40 15.89 -0.06 2.90
C LEU A 40 14.74 -0.62 3.76
N THR A 41 14.51 -1.92 3.66
CA THR A 41 13.63 -2.63 4.58
C THR A 41 14.21 -2.67 5.99
N GLN A 42 13.36 -2.91 6.99
CA GLN A 42 13.79 -3.20 8.36
C GLN A 42 14.61 -4.50 8.42
N GLY A 43 15.54 -4.58 9.39
CA GLY A 43 16.45 -5.73 9.54
C GLY A 43 15.76 -7.04 9.95
N ASN A 44 14.59 -6.95 10.58
CA ASN A 44 13.74 -8.08 10.97
C ASN A 44 12.66 -8.41 9.93
N ASN A 45 12.91 -8.13 8.64
CA ASN A 45 11.90 -8.37 7.62
C ASN A 45 11.56 -9.87 7.53
N ALA A 46 10.32 -10.21 7.88
CA ALA A 46 9.80 -11.57 7.89
C ALA A 46 9.93 -12.29 6.54
N ARG A 47 9.92 -11.58 5.41
CA ARG A 47 10.11 -12.17 4.08
C ARG A 47 11.53 -12.69 3.90
N VAL A 48 12.54 -11.86 4.21
CA VAL A 48 13.94 -12.28 4.08
C VAL A 48 14.23 -13.43 5.05
N LYS A 49 13.71 -13.31 6.27
CA LYS A 49 13.77 -14.36 7.29
C LYS A 49 13.07 -15.65 6.86
N ASN A 50 11.85 -15.60 6.31
CA ASN A 50 11.11 -16.81 5.93
C ASN A 50 11.64 -17.43 4.64
N PHE A 51 12.16 -16.63 3.71
CA PHE A 51 12.62 -17.09 2.40
C PHE A 51 14.02 -17.72 2.47
N PHE A 52 14.93 -17.13 3.25
CA PHE A 52 16.32 -17.62 3.35
C PHE A 52 16.64 -18.28 4.71
N GLN A 53 15.73 -18.24 5.69
CA GLN A 53 15.97 -18.73 7.06
C GLN A 53 17.21 -18.12 7.73
N ASP A 54 17.61 -16.93 7.26
CA ASP A 54 18.85 -16.28 7.61
C ASP A 54 18.59 -15.09 8.55
N GLU A 55 18.60 -15.39 9.85
CA GLU A 55 18.34 -14.40 10.91
C GLU A 55 19.59 -13.64 11.35
N ILE A 56 20.78 -14.10 10.95
CA ILE A 56 22.06 -13.61 11.47
C ILE A 56 22.74 -12.69 10.47
N ILE A 57 22.84 -13.09 9.19
CA ILE A 57 23.68 -12.40 8.22
C ILE A 57 22.96 -11.16 7.67
N PHE A 58 21.66 -11.27 7.39
CA PHE A 58 20.90 -10.19 6.78
C PHE A 58 20.92 -8.86 7.57
N PRO A 59 20.70 -8.82 8.90
CA PRO A 59 20.82 -7.58 9.67
C PRO A 59 22.18 -6.89 9.51
N HIS A 60 23.26 -7.66 9.57
CA HIS A 60 24.63 -7.14 9.41
C HIS A 60 24.89 -6.63 7.99
N ALA A 61 24.46 -7.39 6.97
CA ALA A 61 24.57 -7.01 5.57
C ALA A 61 23.79 -5.71 5.29
N LYS A 62 22.57 -5.61 5.81
CA LYS A 62 21.72 -4.41 5.72
C LYS A 62 22.38 -3.22 6.38
N ASP A 63 22.97 -3.38 7.56
CA ASP A 63 23.65 -2.28 8.26
C ASP A 63 24.91 -1.82 7.51
N ALA A 64 25.66 -2.74 6.92
CA ALA A 64 26.81 -2.42 6.08
C ALA A 64 26.39 -1.59 4.85
N ILE A 65 25.40 -2.06 4.08
CA ILE A 65 24.94 -1.32 2.90
C ILE A 65 24.28 0.01 3.28
N ALA A 66 23.58 0.10 4.42
CA ALA A 66 23.01 1.35 4.90
C ALA A 66 24.09 2.42 5.16
N ARG A 67 25.24 2.01 5.73
CA ARG A 67 26.38 2.93 5.93
C ARG A 67 26.98 3.39 4.60
N GLU A 68 27.16 2.47 3.65
CA GLU A 68 27.66 2.81 2.31
C GLU A 68 26.72 3.78 1.56
N LEU A 69 25.42 3.52 1.58
CA LEU A 69 24.42 4.38 0.94
C LEU A 69 24.30 5.74 1.59
N LYS A 70 24.39 5.80 2.93
CA LYS A 70 24.43 7.07 3.66
C LYS A 70 25.67 7.87 3.29
N PHE A 71 26.84 7.23 3.24
CA PHE A 71 28.06 7.88 2.78
C PHE A 71 27.92 8.38 1.33
N ALA A 72 27.37 7.57 0.43
CA ALA A 72 27.11 7.96 -0.95
C ALA A 72 26.14 9.16 -1.05
N GLN A 73 25.09 9.18 -0.22
CA GLN A 73 24.16 10.30 -0.10
C GLN A 73 24.87 11.58 0.35
N GLU A 74 25.75 11.50 1.35
CA GLU A 74 26.55 12.63 1.84
C GLU A 74 27.56 13.13 0.79
N GLN A 75 28.16 12.23 0.00
CA GLN A 75 29.07 12.61 -1.08
C GLN A 75 28.34 13.21 -2.30
N SER A 76 27.04 12.92 -2.47
CA SER A 76 26.29 13.36 -3.66
C SER A 76 26.32 14.89 -3.86
N TYR A 77 26.32 15.65 -2.76
CA TYR A 77 26.39 17.12 -2.77
C TYR A 77 27.73 17.69 -3.23
N LYS A 78 28.80 16.87 -3.25
CA LYS A 78 30.15 17.31 -3.67
C LYS A 78 30.34 17.27 -5.19
N PHE A 79 29.43 16.63 -5.93
CA PHE A 79 29.53 16.58 -7.38
C PHE A 79 28.98 17.87 -8.00
N THR A 80 29.84 18.56 -8.76
CA THR A 80 29.51 19.86 -9.37
C THR A 80 28.75 19.75 -10.69
N THR A 81 28.67 18.55 -11.27
CA THR A 81 28.05 18.33 -12.59
C THR A 81 27.14 17.09 -12.56
N PRO A 82 25.97 17.11 -13.22
CA PRO A 82 25.06 15.97 -13.30
C PRO A 82 25.73 14.68 -13.81
N GLU A 83 26.61 14.79 -14.79
CA GLU A 83 27.32 13.65 -15.41
C GLU A 83 28.19 12.89 -14.39
N LYS A 84 28.95 13.63 -13.57
CA LYS A 84 29.78 13.02 -12.51
C LYS A 84 28.94 12.29 -11.47
N LEU A 85 27.80 12.86 -11.07
CA LEU A 85 26.90 12.21 -10.12
C LEU A 85 26.24 10.96 -10.73
N ALA A 86 25.86 11.00 -12.02
CA ALA A 86 25.35 9.83 -12.72
C ALA A 86 26.42 8.73 -12.86
N ASN A 87 27.66 9.08 -13.16
CA ASN A 87 28.78 8.13 -13.21
C ASN A 87 29.08 7.51 -11.85
N PHE A 88 29.06 8.33 -10.79
CA PHE A 88 29.18 7.84 -9.42
C PHE A 88 28.07 6.85 -9.06
N PHE A 89 26.82 7.15 -9.42
CA PHE A 89 25.70 6.23 -9.24
C PHE A 89 25.93 4.90 -9.97
N ASN A 90 26.34 4.94 -11.24
CA ASN A 90 26.62 3.74 -12.02
C ASN A 90 27.78 2.91 -11.43
N TYR A 91 28.81 3.56 -10.89
CA TYR A 91 29.89 2.89 -10.18
C TYR A 91 29.41 2.23 -8.89
N LEU A 92 28.57 2.92 -8.10
CA LEU A 92 28.01 2.40 -6.86
C LEU A 92 27.19 1.12 -7.08
N ILE A 93 26.35 1.11 -8.12
CA ILE A 93 25.48 -0.02 -8.45
C ILE A 93 26.18 -1.09 -9.30
N GLY A 94 27.47 -0.93 -9.61
CA GLY A 94 28.22 -1.89 -10.40
C GLY A 94 28.25 -3.27 -9.74
N LYS A 95 28.42 -4.33 -10.55
CA LYS A 95 28.54 -5.70 -10.03
C LYS A 95 29.76 -5.80 -9.12
N LYS A 96 29.55 -6.25 -7.88
CA LYS A 96 30.58 -6.55 -6.88
C LYS A 96 30.34 -7.98 -6.38
N GLU A 97 31.40 -8.67 -5.96
CA GLU A 97 31.26 -9.94 -5.24
C GLU A 97 30.76 -9.66 -3.82
N SER A 98 29.44 -9.66 -3.64
CA SER A 98 28.78 -9.37 -2.36
C SER A 98 27.42 -10.04 -2.29
N ILE A 99 26.96 -10.36 -1.09
CA ILE A 99 25.58 -10.83 -0.83
C ILE A 99 24.51 -9.75 -1.09
N ILE A 100 24.93 -8.48 -1.25
CA ILE A 100 24.06 -7.39 -1.67
C ILE A 100 24.38 -7.00 -3.12
N HIS A 101 23.36 -7.10 -3.97
CA HIS A 101 23.45 -6.78 -5.39
C HIS A 101 22.52 -5.62 -5.75
N PHE A 102 22.86 -4.90 -6.82
CA PHE A 102 22.00 -3.89 -7.42
C PHE A 102 21.49 -4.38 -8.77
N SER A 103 20.24 -4.05 -9.10
CA SER A 103 19.72 -4.24 -10.46
C SER A 103 20.38 -3.25 -11.44
N PRO A 104 20.26 -3.47 -12.77
CA PRO A 104 20.66 -2.46 -13.73
C PRO A 104 19.95 -1.12 -13.50
N ALA A 105 20.64 0.00 -13.76
CA ALA A 105 20.05 1.33 -13.68
C ALA A 105 18.84 1.46 -14.60
N ARG A 106 17.78 2.09 -14.09
CA ARG A 106 16.57 2.43 -14.83
C ARG A 106 16.27 3.91 -14.69
N VAL A 107 15.51 4.45 -15.63
CA VAL A 107 15.12 5.88 -15.64
C VAL A 107 13.67 6.02 -15.22
N VAL A 108 13.38 7.03 -14.39
CA VAL A 108 12.02 7.46 -14.04
C VAL A 108 11.95 8.99 -14.12
N MET A 109 10.83 9.53 -14.58
CA MET A 109 10.57 10.96 -14.56
C MET A 109 9.89 11.33 -13.25
N SER A 110 10.42 12.32 -12.53
CA SER A 110 9.82 12.79 -11.28
C SER A 110 10.10 14.27 -11.06
N ASP A 111 9.13 14.97 -10.49
CA ASP A 111 9.27 16.32 -9.92
C ASP A 111 9.65 16.29 -8.44
N CYS A 112 9.40 15.19 -7.74
CA CYS A 112 9.79 14.96 -6.34
C CYS A 112 10.59 13.64 -6.19
N PRO A 113 11.95 13.69 -6.24
CA PRO A 113 12.81 12.50 -6.13
C PRO A 113 12.62 11.69 -4.83
N GLN A 114 12.27 12.36 -3.73
CA GLN A 114 12.03 11.69 -2.46
C GLN A 114 10.73 10.88 -2.47
N GLU A 115 9.63 11.45 -2.95
CA GLU A 115 8.33 10.75 -3.03
C GLU A 115 8.39 9.57 -3.99
N ILE A 116 9.01 9.73 -5.16
CA ILE A 116 9.15 8.62 -6.11
C ILE A 116 10.03 7.50 -5.55
N THR A 117 11.02 7.80 -4.70
CA THR A 117 11.82 6.77 -4.01
C THR A 117 10.93 5.91 -3.11
N ALA A 118 10.03 6.53 -2.34
CA ALA A 118 9.06 5.79 -1.52
C ALA A 118 8.08 4.97 -2.36
N THR A 119 7.59 5.51 -3.49
CA THR A 119 6.72 4.77 -4.42
C THR A 119 7.44 3.56 -5.03
N LEU A 120 8.69 3.70 -5.47
CA LEU A 120 9.50 2.62 -6.00
C LEU A 120 9.80 1.56 -4.93
N PHE A 121 10.14 2.00 -3.71
CA PHE A 121 10.35 1.10 -2.57
C PHE A 121 9.08 0.28 -2.30
N ASN A 122 7.92 0.94 -2.26
CA ASN A 122 6.65 0.24 -2.06
C ASN A 122 6.37 -0.77 -3.17
N LYS A 123 6.63 -0.40 -4.43
CA LYS A 123 6.39 -1.26 -5.59
C LYS A 123 7.31 -2.48 -5.63
N PHE A 124 8.60 -2.34 -5.33
CA PHE A 124 9.59 -3.38 -5.57
C PHE A 124 10.06 -4.12 -4.32
N VAL A 125 10.03 -3.48 -3.15
CA VAL A 125 10.55 -4.04 -1.88
C VAL A 125 9.40 -4.43 -0.97
N ASN A 126 8.43 -3.52 -0.78
CA ASN A 126 7.13 -3.89 -0.20
C ASN A 126 6.24 -4.60 -1.22
N HIS A 127 6.84 -5.31 -2.16
CA HIS A 127 6.22 -6.41 -2.88
C HIS A 127 5.92 -7.60 -1.93
N SER A 128 5.58 -7.32 -0.66
CA SER A 128 4.40 -7.98 -0.12
C SER A 128 3.33 -7.81 -1.18
N GLU A 129 2.70 -8.90 -1.62
CA GLU A 129 1.29 -8.88 -2.01
C GLU A 129 0.64 -7.65 -1.40
N VAL A 130 0.01 -6.78 -2.20
CA VAL A 130 -0.64 -5.60 -1.63
C VAL A 130 -1.46 -6.12 -0.47
N THR A 131 -0.98 -5.91 0.77
CA THR A 131 -1.63 -6.54 1.90
C THR A 131 -3.02 -5.94 1.88
N LYS A 132 -4.04 -6.74 2.19
CA LYS A 132 -5.40 -6.24 2.25
C LYS A 132 -5.47 -4.88 2.95
N GLU A 133 -4.74 -4.73 4.05
CA GLU A 133 -4.62 -3.52 4.84
C GLU A 133 -3.94 -2.35 4.08
N SER A 134 -2.90 -2.63 3.30
CA SER A 134 -2.23 -1.65 2.44
C SER A 134 -3.10 -1.24 1.24
N ARG A 135 -3.79 -2.19 0.60
CA ARG A 135 -4.71 -1.91 -0.52
C ARG A 135 -5.87 -1.06 -0.03
N GLU A 136 -6.50 -1.45 1.07
CA GLU A 136 -7.60 -0.69 1.66
C GLU A 136 -7.18 0.72 2.12
N ALA A 137 -5.92 0.91 2.55
CA ALA A 137 -5.38 2.24 2.85
C ALA A 137 -5.26 3.11 1.57
N ILE A 138 -4.83 2.52 0.45
CA ILE A 138 -4.79 3.20 -0.86
C ILE A 138 -6.20 3.57 -1.31
N LEU A 139 -7.14 2.62 -1.29
CA LEU A 139 -8.56 2.85 -1.65
C LEU A 139 -9.19 3.95 -0.78
N THR A 140 -8.84 3.97 0.51
CA THR A 140 -9.27 5.02 1.43
C THR A 140 -8.70 6.39 1.03
N ARG A 141 -7.42 6.47 0.66
CA ARG A 141 -6.82 7.74 0.20
C ARG A 141 -7.46 8.21 -1.10
N GLU A 142 -7.71 7.31 -2.04
CA GLU A 142 -8.37 7.62 -3.32
C GLU A 142 -9.79 8.17 -3.10
N LEU A 143 -10.61 7.51 -2.29
CA LEU A 143 -11.96 8.01 -1.99
C LEU A 143 -11.94 9.34 -1.25
N LYS A 144 -11.03 9.53 -0.29
CA LYS A 144 -10.89 10.81 0.41
C LYS A 144 -10.55 11.93 -0.57
N HIS A 145 -9.68 11.66 -1.54
CA HIS A 145 -9.37 12.60 -2.61
C HIS A 145 -10.60 12.90 -3.48
N ARG A 146 -11.36 11.87 -3.91
CA ARG A 146 -12.59 12.07 -4.68
C ARG A 146 -13.62 12.92 -3.94
N PHE A 147 -13.91 12.61 -2.67
CA PHE A 147 -14.83 13.41 -1.85
C PHE A 147 -14.39 14.87 -1.69
N SER A 148 -13.07 15.15 -1.69
CA SER A 148 -12.58 16.53 -1.60
C SER A 148 -12.89 17.42 -2.82
N HIS A 149 -13.27 16.83 -3.96
CA HIS A 149 -13.68 17.55 -5.17
C HIS A 149 -15.13 18.07 -5.08
N TYR A 150 -15.93 17.53 -4.16
CA TYR A 150 -17.33 17.90 -3.96
C TYR A 150 -17.44 18.78 -2.71
N SER A 151 -17.89 20.03 -2.87
CA SER A 151 -17.93 21.03 -1.79
C SER A 151 -18.79 20.60 -0.61
N ASP A 152 -19.86 19.86 -0.88
CA ASP A 152 -20.81 19.29 0.08
C ASP A 152 -20.24 18.09 0.85
N LEU A 153 -19.37 17.29 0.23
CA LEU A 153 -18.72 16.14 0.88
C LEU A 153 -17.41 16.50 1.58
N LYS A 154 -16.86 17.68 1.27
CA LYS A 154 -15.60 18.18 1.80
C LYS A 154 -15.73 18.40 3.31
N ASN A 155 -15.17 17.45 4.06
CA ASN A 155 -15.21 17.34 5.53
C ASN A 155 -16.46 16.70 6.15
N ALA A 156 -17.40 16.17 5.34
CA ALA A 156 -18.57 15.46 5.85
C ALA A 156 -18.19 14.16 6.58
N PHE A 157 -17.10 13.51 6.14
CA PHE A 157 -16.66 12.21 6.67
C PHE A 157 -15.40 12.32 7.52
N LYS A 158 -15.41 11.62 8.65
CA LYS A 158 -14.25 11.47 9.54
C LYS A 158 -13.97 10.01 9.84
N LYS A 159 -12.71 9.70 10.14
CA LYS A 159 -12.34 8.39 10.66
C LYS A 159 -12.83 8.30 12.11
N GLU A 160 -13.62 7.29 12.43
CA GLU A 160 -14.18 7.09 13.75
C GLU A 160 -14.05 5.63 14.18
N THR A 161 -13.82 5.41 15.48
CA THR A 161 -13.88 4.08 16.08
C THR A 161 -15.26 3.90 16.68
N LEU A 162 -16.04 3.00 16.11
CA LEU A 162 -17.32 2.60 16.64
C LEU A 162 -17.09 1.51 17.68
N GLY A 163 -17.66 1.69 18.87
CA GLY A 163 -17.52 0.74 19.97
C GLY A 163 -18.83 0.62 20.72
N GLY A 164 -19.29 -0.61 20.89
CA GLY A 164 -20.28 -0.99 21.88
C GLY A 164 -19.74 -2.10 22.78
N GLU A 165 -20.63 -2.90 23.35
CA GLU A 165 -20.27 -3.91 24.37
C GLU A 165 -19.56 -5.12 23.76
N LEU A 166 -20.02 -5.57 22.59
CA LEU A 166 -19.57 -6.80 21.92
C LEU A 166 -18.78 -6.55 20.64
N THR A 167 -18.67 -5.30 20.19
CA THR A 167 -17.93 -4.95 18.98
C THR A 167 -17.19 -3.63 19.10
N ARG A 168 -15.95 -3.59 18.59
CA ARG A 168 -15.17 -2.37 18.49
C ARG A 168 -14.31 -2.40 17.23
N PHE A 169 -14.52 -1.44 16.33
CA PHE A 169 -13.79 -1.35 15.08
C PHE A 169 -13.76 0.08 14.54
N SER A 170 -12.78 0.39 13.69
CA SER A 170 -12.66 1.71 13.07
C SER A 170 -13.15 1.72 11.63
N LEU A 171 -13.91 2.75 11.28
CA LEU A 171 -14.34 3.05 9.92
C LEU A 171 -13.62 4.32 9.43
N PRO A 172 -13.15 4.34 8.17
CA PRO A 172 -12.41 5.48 7.64
C PRO A 172 -13.30 6.68 7.31
N PHE A 173 -14.57 6.44 6.99
CA PHE A 173 -15.53 7.46 6.61
C PHE A 173 -16.83 7.28 7.38
N VAL A 174 -17.05 8.14 8.36
CA VAL A 174 -18.29 8.21 9.14
C VAL A 174 -18.80 9.65 9.08
N ALA A 175 -20.05 9.81 8.67
CA ALA A 175 -20.80 11.06 8.76
C ALA A 175 -21.79 10.94 9.91
N ARG A 176 -21.77 11.95 10.81
CA ARG A 176 -22.59 11.98 12.02
C ARG A 176 -23.30 13.32 12.10
N GLN A 177 -24.59 13.29 12.44
CA GLN A 177 -25.38 14.48 12.73
C GLN A 177 -26.14 14.24 14.04
N GLU A 178 -26.12 15.22 14.95
CA GLU A 178 -26.85 15.16 16.24
C GLU A 178 -26.60 13.89 17.08
N GLY A 179 -25.43 13.26 16.90
CA GLY A 179 -25.11 12.03 17.62
C GLY A 179 -25.54 10.75 16.92
N GLU A 180 -26.19 10.81 15.76
CA GLU A 180 -26.56 9.64 14.96
C GLU A 180 -25.64 9.44 13.75
N ILE A 181 -25.32 8.18 13.43
CA ILE A 181 -24.51 7.84 12.26
C ILE A 181 -25.43 7.78 11.03
N LEU A 182 -25.35 8.81 10.19
CA LEU A 182 -26.11 8.90 8.96
C LEU A 182 -25.48 8.07 7.84
N CYS A 183 -24.15 8.00 7.80
CA CYS A 183 -23.43 7.29 6.74
C CYS A 183 -22.11 6.71 7.24
N ALA A 184 -21.83 5.48 6.83
CA ALA A 184 -20.56 4.79 7.06
C ALA A 184 -20.07 4.16 5.77
N ILE A 185 -18.87 4.53 5.30
CA ILE A 185 -18.28 3.97 4.09
C ILE A 185 -16.98 3.26 4.42
N LYS A 186 -16.85 2.00 3.99
CA LYS A 186 -15.62 1.21 4.13
C LYS A 186 -15.18 0.63 2.79
N PRO A 187 -13.96 0.96 2.33
CA PRO A 187 -13.36 0.27 1.20
C PRO A 187 -12.84 -1.10 1.62
N LEU A 188 -13.17 -2.13 0.84
CA LEU A 188 -12.76 -3.51 1.03
C LEU A 188 -12.00 -3.98 -0.20
N ALA A 189 -10.80 -4.50 0.02
CA ALA A 189 -9.99 -5.11 -1.01
C ALA A 189 -10.09 -6.63 -0.93
N PHE A 190 -10.46 -7.26 -2.04
CA PHE A 190 -10.53 -8.72 -2.16
C PHE A 190 -9.40 -9.24 -3.04
N THR A 191 -8.17 -8.85 -2.72
CA THR A 191 -6.94 -9.21 -3.46
C THR A 191 -6.10 -10.27 -2.73
N GLN A 192 -6.74 -11.09 -1.88
CA GLN A 192 -6.05 -12.15 -1.13
C GLN A 192 -5.60 -13.28 -2.07
N ASP A 193 -4.52 -13.98 -1.70
CA ASP A 193 -3.92 -15.11 -2.42
C ASP A 193 -4.83 -16.34 -2.53
N LYS A 194 -5.80 -16.48 -1.62
CA LYS A 194 -6.71 -17.63 -1.54
C LYS A 194 -8.18 -17.20 -1.39
N PRO A 195 -9.12 -17.85 -2.11
CA PRO A 195 -10.56 -17.61 -1.98
C PRO A 195 -11.10 -17.74 -0.54
N GLU A 196 -10.58 -18.69 0.24
CA GLU A 196 -10.97 -18.88 1.64
C GLU A 196 -10.74 -17.61 2.48
N LYS A 197 -9.59 -16.95 2.29
CA LYS A 197 -9.29 -15.68 2.98
C LYS A 197 -10.17 -14.52 2.51
N MET A 198 -10.63 -14.54 1.26
CA MET A 198 -11.62 -13.56 0.78
C MET A 198 -12.95 -13.73 1.52
N MET A 199 -13.38 -14.97 1.73
CA MET A 199 -14.60 -15.29 2.48
C MET A 199 -14.47 -14.92 3.97
N GLU A 200 -13.38 -15.33 4.63
CA GLU A 200 -13.10 -14.95 6.03
C GLU A 200 -13.13 -13.43 6.23
N HIS A 201 -12.59 -12.69 5.26
CA HIS A 201 -12.62 -11.24 5.27
C HIS A 201 -14.06 -10.70 5.15
N CYS A 202 -14.84 -11.20 4.19
CA CYS A 202 -16.25 -10.84 4.03
C CYS A 202 -17.03 -11.11 5.33
N ASP A 203 -16.87 -12.29 5.90
CA ASP A 203 -17.57 -12.71 7.12
C ASP A 203 -17.18 -11.84 8.32
N SER A 204 -15.89 -11.51 8.46
CA SER A 204 -15.38 -10.65 9.52
C SER A 204 -16.03 -9.26 9.50
N TRP A 205 -16.13 -8.62 8.33
CA TRP A 205 -16.77 -7.29 8.23
C TRP A 205 -18.28 -7.35 8.35
N THR A 206 -18.91 -8.37 7.77
CA THR A 206 -20.34 -8.60 7.91
C THR A 206 -20.72 -8.76 9.38
N ALA A 207 -19.98 -9.60 10.12
CA ALA A 207 -20.21 -9.79 11.55
C ALA A 207 -20.03 -8.50 12.36
N LYS A 208 -19.05 -7.65 12.04
CA LYS A 208 -18.84 -6.35 12.71
C LYS A 208 -20.02 -5.42 12.52
N ILE A 209 -20.52 -5.30 11.29
CA ILE A 209 -21.66 -4.43 10.95
C ILE A 209 -22.94 -4.96 11.59
N LEU A 210 -23.21 -6.26 11.50
CA LEU A 210 -24.40 -6.86 12.11
C LEU A 210 -24.41 -6.70 13.64
N ARG A 211 -23.26 -6.87 14.31
CA ARG A 211 -23.15 -6.63 15.76
C ARG A 211 -23.39 -5.17 16.10
N ALA A 212 -22.77 -4.24 15.36
CA ALA A 212 -22.98 -2.81 15.59
C ALA A 212 -24.45 -2.40 15.38
N ALA A 213 -25.12 -2.99 14.39
CA ALA A 213 -26.54 -2.78 14.16
C ALA A 213 -27.41 -3.37 15.30
N SER A 214 -27.07 -4.56 15.79
CA SER A 214 -27.79 -5.17 16.92
C SER A 214 -27.68 -4.36 18.22
N GLU A 215 -26.56 -3.66 18.40
CA GLU A 215 -26.32 -2.73 19.52
C GLU A 215 -26.84 -1.30 19.26
N LYS A 216 -27.57 -1.09 18.15
CA LYS A 216 -28.13 0.21 17.73
C LYS A 216 -27.08 1.32 17.55
N ILE A 217 -25.83 0.96 17.26
CA ILE A 217 -24.74 1.92 17.00
C ILE A 217 -24.92 2.58 15.63
N LEU A 218 -25.37 1.80 14.64
CA LEU A 218 -25.62 2.25 13.27
C LEU A 218 -26.79 1.46 12.66
N SER A 219 -27.38 1.97 11.58
CA SER A 219 -28.32 1.23 10.75
C SER A 219 -27.62 0.60 9.57
N ILE A 220 -27.98 -0.65 9.23
CA ILE A 220 -27.35 -1.41 8.12
C ILE A 220 -27.51 -0.67 6.78
N SER A 221 -28.67 -0.05 6.55
CA SER A 221 -28.96 0.78 5.37
C SER A 221 -28.03 1.98 5.19
N ASN A 222 -27.34 2.41 6.25
CA ASN A 222 -26.45 3.56 6.24
C ASN A 222 -24.99 3.16 5.94
N VAL A 223 -24.74 1.86 5.75
CA VAL A 223 -23.39 1.31 5.52
C VAL A 223 -23.19 0.99 4.05
N LEU A 224 -22.11 1.50 3.49
CA LEU A 224 -21.63 1.15 2.14
C LEU A 224 -20.25 0.51 2.19
N PHE A 225 -20.14 -0.67 1.60
CA PHE A 225 -18.88 -1.28 1.24
C PHE A 225 -18.50 -0.97 -0.20
N THR A 226 -17.31 -0.39 -0.41
CA THR A 226 -16.77 -0.26 -1.78
C THR A 226 -15.85 -1.42 -2.07
N ILE A 227 -16.08 -2.12 -3.18
CA ILE A 227 -15.42 -3.37 -3.52
C ILE A 227 -14.32 -3.12 -4.54
N ASP A 228 -13.08 -3.48 -4.18
CA ASP A 228 -11.96 -3.60 -5.12
C ASP A 228 -11.71 -5.08 -5.40
N ALA A 229 -12.16 -5.53 -6.57
CA ALA A 229 -12.04 -6.90 -7.02
C ALA A 229 -10.68 -7.16 -7.70
N PRO A 230 -10.23 -8.43 -7.79
CA PRO A 230 -9.03 -8.78 -8.54
C PRO A 230 -9.11 -8.32 -10.00
N TYR A 231 -8.00 -7.82 -10.55
CA TYR A 231 -7.94 -7.36 -11.95
C TYR A 231 -8.06 -8.50 -12.96
N GLN A 232 -7.57 -9.70 -12.61
CA GLN A 232 -7.62 -10.92 -13.42
C GLN A 232 -7.98 -12.11 -12.52
N PRO A 233 -9.26 -12.27 -12.15
CA PRO A 233 -9.68 -13.33 -11.24
C PRO A 233 -9.67 -14.69 -11.94
N SER A 234 -9.17 -15.70 -11.23
CA SER A 234 -9.38 -17.11 -11.54
C SER A 234 -10.86 -17.49 -11.39
N ALA A 235 -11.25 -18.65 -11.92
CA ALA A 235 -12.63 -19.15 -11.80
C ALA A 235 -13.10 -19.28 -10.34
N LEU A 236 -12.19 -19.63 -9.42
CA LEU A 236 -12.48 -19.71 -7.99
C LEU A 236 -12.68 -18.33 -7.37
N GLU A 237 -11.87 -17.34 -7.73
CA GLU A 237 -12.05 -15.96 -7.26
C GLU A 237 -13.33 -15.34 -7.82
N VAL A 238 -13.72 -15.63 -9.07
CA VAL A 238 -15.03 -15.23 -9.61
C VAL A 238 -16.17 -15.81 -8.78
N LYS A 239 -16.09 -17.10 -8.41
CA LYS A 239 -17.08 -17.74 -7.55
C LYS A 239 -17.12 -17.08 -6.17
N ALA A 240 -15.96 -16.82 -5.55
CA ALA A 240 -15.88 -16.17 -4.24
C ALA A 240 -16.46 -14.75 -4.28
N MET A 241 -16.12 -13.95 -5.28
CA MET A 241 -16.66 -12.59 -5.45
C MET A 241 -18.18 -12.58 -5.62
N ARG A 242 -18.75 -13.57 -6.32
CA ARG A 242 -20.20 -13.72 -6.43
C ARG A 242 -20.83 -14.03 -5.07
N GLU A 243 -20.23 -14.95 -4.32
CA GLU A 243 -20.73 -15.32 -2.99
C GLU A 243 -20.66 -14.14 -2.00
N ILE A 244 -19.58 -13.37 -2.04
CA ILE A 244 -19.41 -12.16 -1.21
C ILE A 244 -20.52 -11.15 -1.47
N ARG A 245 -20.87 -10.90 -2.74
CA ARG A 245 -21.97 -10.00 -3.11
C ARG A 245 -23.32 -10.52 -2.62
N ASN A 246 -23.58 -11.82 -2.83
CA ASN A 246 -24.79 -12.47 -2.33
C ASN A 246 -24.90 -12.31 -0.81
N THR A 247 -23.81 -12.52 -0.06
CA THR A 247 -23.79 -12.31 1.39
C THR A 247 -24.15 -10.88 1.76
N PHE A 248 -23.60 -9.87 1.08
CA PHE A 248 -23.97 -8.48 1.34
C PHE A 248 -25.44 -8.18 1.02
N ASP A 249 -25.96 -8.69 -0.09
CA ASP A 249 -27.36 -8.54 -0.47
C ASP A 249 -28.31 -9.21 0.54
N GLU A 250 -28.01 -10.45 0.96
CA GLU A 250 -28.79 -11.18 1.96
C GLU A 250 -28.82 -10.46 3.32
N LYS A 251 -27.74 -9.77 3.68
CA LYS A 251 -27.67 -8.99 4.92
C LYS A 251 -28.15 -7.55 4.76
N GLY A 252 -28.53 -7.13 3.55
CA GLY A 252 -28.98 -5.77 3.24
C GLY A 252 -27.88 -4.70 3.34
N ILE A 253 -26.59 -5.09 3.27
CA ILE A 253 -25.46 -4.17 3.30
C ILE A 253 -25.24 -3.63 1.88
N HIS A 254 -25.25 -2.31 1.72
CA HIS A 254 -25.00 -1.73 0.41
C HIS A 254 -23.56 -1.96 -0.04
N HIS A 255 -23.39 -2.33 -1.30
CA HIS A 255 -22.09 -2.56 -1.88
C HIS A 255 -22.00 -2.02 -3.31
N ILE A 256 -20.89 -1.35 -3.64
CA ILE A 256 -20.66 -0.71 -4.94
C ILE A 256 -19.22 -0.97 -5.37
N GLU A 257 -18.97 -1.10 -6.67
CA GLU A 257 -17.60 -1.17 -7.19
C GLU A 257 -16.81 0.08 -6.81
N HIS A 258 -15.59 -0.09 -6.30
CA HIS A 258 -14.76 1.05 -5.88
C HIS A 258 -14.47 2.04 -7.02
N ARG A 259 -14.49 1.58 -8.27
CA ARG A 259 -14.33 2.42 -9.48
C ARG A 259 -15.58 3.22 -9.87
N ASP A 260 -16.76 2.86 -9.37
CA ASP A 260 -18.01 3.55 -9.67
C ASP A 260 -18.19 4.78 -8.77
N GLU A 261 -17.47 5.84 -9.12
CA GLU A 261 -17.50 7.10 -8.37
C GLU A 261 -18.91 7.71 -8.30
N ALA A 262 -19.67 7.66 -9.40
CA ALA A 262 -20.98 8.29 -9.48
C ALA A 262 -21.95 7.69 -8.45
N SER A 263 -21.99 6.36 -8.35
CA SER A 263 -22.86 5.68 -7.39
C SER A 263 -22.40 5.88 -5.95
N ILE A 264 -21.08 5.87 -5.69
CA ILE A 264 -20.54 6.13 -4.34
C ILE A 264 -20.87 7.55 -3.87
N VAL A 265 -20.69 8.55 -4.73
CA VAL A 265 -21.01 9.95 -4.43
C VAL A 265 -22.52 10.14 -4.22
N LYS A 266 -23.35 9.48 -5.05
CA LYS A 266 -24.80 9.49 -4.89
C LYS A 266 -25.22 8.93 -3.52
N PHE A 267 -24.64 7.80 -3.12
CA PHE A 267 -24.90 7.22 -1.79
C PHE A 267 -24.46 8.16 -0.66
N ALA A 268 -23.24 8.70 -0.75
CA ALA A 268 -22.69 9.62 0.23
C ALA A 268 -23.60 10.85 0.44
N ARG A 269 -24.16 11.40 -0.65
CA ARG A 269 -25.06 12.56 -0.62
C ARG A 269 -26.45 12.29 -0.07
N GLN A 270 -26.95 11.05 -0.14
CA GLN A 270 -28.27 10.73 0.38
C GLN A 270 -28.31 10.75 1.92
N ALA A 271 -27.14 10.77 2.55
CA ALA A 271 -26.97 10.59 3.98
C ALA A 271 -26.42 11.85 4.70
N ILE A 272 -26.50 13.02 4.06
CA ILE A 272 -26.12 14.34 4.57
C ILE A 272 -27.11 15.37 4.03
#